data_AF-A0A970AFG2-F1
#
_entry.id   AF-A0A970AFG2-F1
#
_cell.length_a   1.000
_cell.length_b   1.000
_cell.length_c   1.000
_cell.angle_alpha   90.00
_cell.angle_beta   90.00
_cell.angle_gamma   90.00
#
_symmetry.space_group_name_H-M   'P 1'
#
loop_
_entity.id
_entity.type
_entity.pdbx_description
1 polymer ?
#
loop_
_entity_poly.entity_id
_entity_poly.type
_entity_poly.pdbx_seq_one_letter_code
_entity_poly.pdbx_strand_id
1 'polypeptide(L)'
;MTELETQPVVKSPPAPTAKSATRLLLVVVLLMFLSAPLQSLHFELGLILTQGLSILLPALLFWSYYRVDRASFARLKPLEGRYLPVIIMLAVSNWVLLLFLNGLFHLFLSRFGFKIVEQVPPPENFSQLLFYYLAVAVAAGICEEMLFRGAIMPALEENGALPALLLSSLLFAFAHMSLVNLGGTFILGLLMALLVIKTDSLWAGVIFHITNNFLSLSFMYLTSRYSSDLFNSLLSITLFLALFPAAGAFIYGLSRLQQLSKTPPLLREFPPRWPRGWFNWSTALILLIFAAAAAVELLTGFGIINLAMLLSKGVLIHV
;
A
#
# COMPACT_ATOMS: atom_id res chain seq x y z
N MET A 1 -34.29 -54.07 0.20
CA MET A 1 -33.07 -53.37 0.67
C MET A 1 -32.63 -52.45 -0.45
N THR A 2 -33.08 -51.21 -0.43
CA THR A 2 -32.62 -50.16 -1.35
C THR A 2 -31.40 -49.51 -0.72
N GLU A 3 -30.24 -49.67 -1.36
CA GLU A 3 -29.02 -48.96 -1.01
C GLU A 3 -29.28 -47.46 -1.15
N LEU A 4 -29.24 -46.74 -0.04
CA LEU A 4 -29.15 -45.28 -0.02
C LEU A 4 -27.75 -44.92 -0.51
N GLU A 5 -27.64 -44.55 -1.78
CA GLU A 5 -26.45 -43.88 -2.31
C GLU A 5 -26.13 -42.65 -1.46
N THR A 6 -25.10 -42.76 -0.63
CA THR A 6 -24.53 -41.62 0.08
C THR A 6 -23.92 -40.69 -0.95
N GLN A 7 -24.62 -39.59 -1.29
CA GLN A 7 -24.06 -38.57 -2.15
C GLN A 7 -22.71 -38.09 -1.57
N PRO A 8 -21.67 -37.94 -2.41
CA PRO A 8 -20.37 -37.50 -1.94
C PRO A 8 -20.53 -36.12 -1.30
N VAL A 9 -20.15 -36.02 -0.02
CA VAL A 9 -20.10 -34.74 0.69
C VAL A 9 -19.07 -33.87 -0.02
N VAL A 10 -19.53 -32.99 -0.91
CA VAL A 10 -18.69 -31.96 -1.53
C VAL A 10 -18.26 -31.03 -0.39
N LYS A 11 -17.04 -31.24 0.13
CA LYS A 11 -16.46 -30.33 1.13
C LYS A 11 -16.46 -28.93 0.55
N SER A 12 -17.17 -28.01 1.20
CA SER A 12 -17.08 -26.59 0.86
C SER A 12 -15.62 -26.14 0.96
N PRO A 13 -15.16 -25.23 0.07
CA PRO A 13 -13.84 -24.63 0.22
C PRO A 13 -13.71 -24.00 1.61
N PRO A 14 -12.53 -24.04 2.23
CA PRO A 14 -12.31 -23.31 3.48
C PRO A 14 -12.62 -21.83 3.26
N ALA A 15 -13.14 -21.13 4.27
CA ALA A 15 -13.30 -19.68 4.19
C ALA A 15 -11.93 -18.98 4.31
N PRO A 16 -11.72 -17.83 3.66
CA PRO A 16 -10.58 -16.95 3.95
C PRO A 16 -10.53 -16.59 5.44
N THR A 17 -9.34 -16.57 6.02
CA THR A 17 -9.09 -16.23 7.44
C THR A 17 -7.89 -15.31 7.59
N ALA A 18 -7.65 -14.80 8.80
CA ALA A 18 -6.42 -14.07 9.12
C ALA A 18 -5.12 -14.85 8.78
N LYS A 19 -5.13 -16.19 8.92
CA LYS A 19 -3.98 -17.04 8.56
C LYS A 19 -3.78 -17.13 7.05
N SER A 20 -4.85 -17.16 6.26
CA SER A 20 -4.72 -17.18 4.81
C SER A 20 -4.24 -15.83 4.27
N ALA A 21 -4.65 -14.72 4.89
CA ALA A 21 -4.22 -13.38 4.54
C ALA A 21 -2.70 -13.19 4.74
N THR A 22 -2.17 -13.62 5.88
CA THR A 22 -0.73 -13.56 6.20
C THR A 22 0.11 -14.47 5.30
N ARG A 23 -0.40 -15.65 4.94
CA ARG A 23 0.24 -16.54 3.96
C ARG A 23 0.23 -15.95 2.54
N LEU A 24 -0.87 -15.33 2.14
CA LEU A 24 -0.96 -14.64 0.85
C LEU A 24 0.10 -13.55 0.77
N LEU A 25 0.20 -12.69 1.80
CA LEU A 25 1.22 -11.65 1.81
C LEU A 25 2.64 -12.23 1.78
N LEU A 26 2.91 -13.31 2.51
CA LEU A 26 4.22 -13.95 2.47
C LEU A 26 4.56 -14.42 1.04
N VAL A 27 3.62 -15.02 0.32
CA VAL A 27 3.83 -15.42 -1.08
C VAL A 27 4.15 -14.19 -1.94
N VAL A 28 3.39 -13.10 -1.80
CA VAL A 28 3.63 -11.84 -2.52
C VAL A 28 5.03 -11.30 -2.24
N VAL A 29 5.41 -11.21 -0.96
CA VAL A 29 6.74 -10.73 -0.54
C VAL A 29 7.85 -11.60 -1.14
N LEU A 30 7.74 -12.92 -1.08
CA LEU A 30 8.73 -13.82 -1.67
C LEU A 30 8.83 -13.66 -3.19
N LEU A 31 7.71 -13.45 -3.89
CA LEU A 31 7.69 -13.17 -5.32
C LEU A 31 8.33 -11.82 -5.66
N MET A 32 8.14 -10.79 -4.82
CA MET A 32 8.82 -9.49 -4.98
C MET A 32 10.35 -9.64 -4.88
N PHE A 33 10.86 -10.47 -3.95
CA PHE A 33 12.29 -10.77 -3.89
C PHE A 33 12.77 -11.55 -5.12
N LEU A 34 11.94 -12.45 -5.66
CA LEU A 34 12.25 -13.19 -6.87
C LEU A 34 12.25 -12.30 -8.12
N SER A 35 11.43 -11.24 -8.15
CA SER A 35 11.39 -10.27 -9.26
C SER A 35 12.46 -9.17 -9.16
N ALA A 36 13.10 -8.98 -8.00
CA ALA A 36 14.12 -7.95 -7.77
C ALA A 36 15.26 -7.96 -8.81
N PRO A 37 15.87 -9.12 -9.17
CA PRO A 37 16.94 -9.14 -10.17
C PRO A 37 16.49 -8.63 -11.55
N LEU A 38 15.21 -8.79 -11.89
CA LEU A 38 14.66 -8.28 -13.16
C LEU A 38 14.57 -6.75 -13.15
N GLN A 39 14.27 -6.13 -12.01
CA GLN A 39 14.33 -4.67 -11.87
C GLN A 39 15.77 -4.15 -12.01
N SER A 40 16.77 -4.92 -11.56
CA SER A 40 18.18 -4.56 -11.75
C SER A 40 18.66 -4.67 -13.21
N LEU A 41 18.04 -5.56 -14.01
CA LEU A 41 18.35 -5.71 -15.44
C LEU A 41 17.57 -4.72 -16.32
N HIS A 42 16.27 -4.58 -16.06
CA HIS A 42 15.34 -3.73 -16.78
C HIS A 42 14.30 -3.16 -15.80
N PHE A 43 14.60 -1.99 -15.25
CA PHE A 43 13.81 -1.38 -14.17
C PHE A 43 12.32 -1.29 -14.50
N GLU A 44 11.98 -0.74 -15.66
CA GLU A 44 10.60 -0.57 -16.13
C GLU A 44 9.84 -1.89 -16.23
N LEU A 45 10.44 -2.89 -16.87
CA LEU A 45 9.84 -4.21 -17.02
C LEU A 45 9.68 -4.90 -15.66
N GLY A 46 10.69 -4.78 -14.80
CA GLY A 46 10.66 -5.32 -13.43
C GLY A 46 9.51 -4.75 -12.60
N LEU A 47 9.20 -3.45 -12.73
CA LEU A 47 8.04 -2.83 -12.06
C LEU A 47 6.72 -3.44 -12.52
N ILE A 48 6.51 -3.56 -13.84
CA ILE A 48 5.28 -4.14 -14.40
C ILE A 48 5.11 -5.60 -13.98
N LEU A 49 6.19 -6.38 -14.02
CA LEU A 49 6.16 -7.78 -13.57
C LEU A 49 5.90 -7.90 -12.07
N THR A 50 6.41 -6.98 -11.26
CA THR A 50 6.13 -6.95 -9.82
C THR A 50 4.64 -6.72 -9.58
N GLN A 51 4.05 -5.72 -10.24
CA GLN A 51 2.62 -5.43 -10.10
C GLN A 51 1.71 -6.54 -10.64
N GLY A 52 2.00 -7.05 -11.83
CA GLY A 52 1.21 -8.11 -12.47
C GLY A 52 1.40 -9.49 -11.84
N LEU A 53 2.63 -9.99 -11.81
CA LEU A 53 2.95 -11.37 -11.42
C LEU A 53 3.11 -11.54 -9.92
N SER A 54 3.70 -10.56 -9.23
CA SER A 54 4.01 -10.71 -7.79
C SER A 54 2.87 -10.25 -6.89
N ILE A 55 2.05 -9.29 -7.32
CA ILE A 55 0.98 -8.69 -6.51
C ILE A 55 -0.40 -9.13 -7.01
N LEU A 56 -0.77 -8.78 -8.24
CA LEU A 56 -2.11 -9.02 -8.76
C LEU A 56 -2.42 -10.51 -8.93
N LEU A 57 -1.52 -11.27 -9.56
CA LEU A 57 -1.75 -12.69 -9.83
C LEU A 57 -2.02 -13.50 -8.55
N PRO A 58 -1.23 -13.40 -7.46
CA PRO A 58 -1.55 -14.06 -6.19
C PRO A 58 -2.91 -13.66 -5.61
N ALA A 59 -3.30 -12.39 -5.72
CA ALA A 59 -4.63 -11.94 -5.27
C ALA A 59 -5.77 -12.60 -6.07
N LEU A 60 -5.63 -12.68 -7.41
CA LEU A 60 -6.59 -13.36 -8.27
C LEU A 60 -6.65 -14.87 -8.04
N LEU A 61 -5.50 -15.51 -7.82
CA LEU A 61 -5.40 -16.92 -7.46
C LEU A 61 -6.01 -17.19 -6.09
N PHE A 62 -5.82 -16.29 -5.12
CA PHE A 62 -6.45 -16.37 -3.82
C PHE A 62 -7.98 -16.37 -3.94
N TRP A 63 -8.56 -15.43 -4.68
CA TRP A 63 -10.00 -15.42 -4.92
C TRP A 63 -10.51 -16.71 -5.56
N SER A 64 -9.74 -17.26 -6.51
CA SER A 64 -10.10 -18.48 -7.22
C SER A 64 -9.99 -19.74 -6.34
N TYR A 65 -8.95 -19.83 -5.51
CA TYR A 65 -8.73 -20.93 -4.57
C TYR A 65 -9.83 -20.99 -3.50
N TYR A 66 -10.19 -19.85 -2.93
CA TYR A 66 -11.23 -19.73 -1.90
C TYR A 66 -12.66 -19.67 -2.48
N ARG A 67 -12.80 -19.64 -3.82
CA ARG A 67 -14.07 -19.55 -4.55
C ARG A 67 -15.00 -18.44 -4.03
N VAL A 68 -14.41 -17.28 -3.71
CA VAL A 68 -15.18 -16.13 -3.21
C VAL A 68 -15.96 -15.47 -4.34
N ASP A 69 -17.13 -14.92 -4.02
CA ASP A 69 -17.79 -13.98 -4.92
C ASP A 69 -16.98 -12.68 -4.96
N ARG A 70 -16.21 -12.50 -6.03
CA ARG A 70 -15.22 -11.40 -6.15
C ARG A 70 -15.88 -10.02 -6.03
N ALA A 71 -17.09 -9.88 -6.55
CA ALA A 71 -17.80 -8.60 -6.57
C ALA A 71 -18.16 -8.13 -5.15
N SER A 72 -18.74 -9.01 -4.32
CA SER A 72 -19.06 -8.70 -2.93
C SER A 72 -17.81 -8.72 -2.04
N PHE A 73 -16.96 -9.75 -2.15
CA PHE A 73 -15.79 -9.94 -1.30
C PHE A 73 -14.79 -8.79 -1.42
N ALA A 74 -14.49 -8.37 -2.66
CA ALA A 74 -13.57 -7.27 -2.91
C ALA A 74 -14.28 -5.91 -3.08
N ARG A 75 -15.60 -5.83 -2.85
CA ARG A 75 -16.40 -4.59 -3.00
C ARG A 75 -16.20 -3.89 -4.35
N LEU A 76 -16.29 -4.63 -5.45
CA LEU A 76 -16.09 -4.10 -6.81
C LEU A 76 -17.26 -3.25 -7.34
N LYS A 77 -18.17 -2.84 -6.45
CA LYS A 77 -19.31 -1.97 -6.78
C LYS A 77 -18.82 -0.62 -7.30
N PRO A 78 -19.48 -0.02 -8.31
CA PRO A 78 -19.12 1.31 -8.80
C PRO A 78 -19.12 2.35 -7.67
N LEU A 79 -18.16 3.28 -7.70
CA LEU A 79 -18.10 4.37 -6.76
C LEU A 79 -19.19 5.41 -7.08
N GLU A 80 -19.97 5.80 -6.07
CA GLU A 80 -20.91 6.89 -6.25
C GLU A 80 -20.17 8.23 -6.44
N GLY A 81 -20.51 8.99 -7.49
CA GLY A 81 -19.78 10.20 -7.89
C GLY A 81 -19.67 11.28 -6.81
N ARG A 82 -20.60 11.31 -5.83
CA ARG A 82 -20.56 12.23 -4.69
C ARG A 82 -19.33 12.06 -3.78
N TYR A 83 -18.71 10.88 -3.77
CA TYR A 83 -17.50 10.62 -2.99
C TYR A 83 -16.22 11.11 -3.68
N LEU A 84 -16.23 11.23 -5.01
CA LEU A 84 -15.04 11.59 -5.80
C LEU A 84 -14.36 12.89 -5.33
N PRO A 85 -15.05 14.05 -5.20
CA PRO A 85 -14.39 15.28 -4.75
C PRO A 85 -13.83 15.16 -3.33
N VAL A 86 -14.49 14.40 -2.45
CA VAL A 86 -14.02 14.17 -1.08
C VAL A 86 -12.75 13.31 -1.08
N ILE A 87 -12.71 12.26 -1.90
CA ILE A 87 -11.54 11.38 -2.04
C ILE A 87 -10.34 12.15 -2.60
N ILE A 88 -10.53 12.95 -3.65
CA ILE A 88 -9.44 13.76 -4.24
C ILE A 88 -8.94 14.79 -3.24
N MET A 89 -9.84 15.49 -2.54
CA MET A 89 -9.45 16.45 -1.50
C MET A 89 -8.67 15.77 -0.37
N LEU A 90 -9.12 14.61 0.11
CA LEU A 90 -8.39 13.82 1.11
C LEU A 90 -7.03 13.35 0.59
N ALA A 91 -6.93 12.91 -0.67
CA ALA A 91 -5.68 12.46 -1.25
C ALA A 91 -4.65 13.60 -1.35
N VAL A 92 -5.03 14.74 -1.91
CA VAL A 92 -4.15 15.91 -2.06
C VAL A 92 -3.74 16.47 -0.70
N SER A 93 -4.69 16.65 0.22
CA SER A 93 -4.38 17.16 1.55
C SER A 93 -3.53 16.19 2.37
N ASN A 94 -3.82 14.89 2.33
CA ASN A 94 -3.00 13.86 2.96
C ASN A 94 -1.58 13.85 2.39
N TRP A 95 -1.43 13.98 1.07
CA TRP A 95 -0.12 14.01 0.42
C TRP A 95 0.75 15.14 0.97
N VAL A 96 0.21 16.37 1.09
CA VAL A 96 0.92 17.52 1.70
C VAL A 96 1.27 17.25 3.17
N LEU A 97 0.32 16.71 3.95
CA LEU A 97 0.53 16.40 5.37
C LEU A 97 1.63 15.34 5.57
N LEU A 98 1.59 14.25 4.81
CA LEU A 98 2.60 13.19 4.87
C LEU A 98 3.96 13.67 4.36
N LEU A 99 4.01 14.51 3.32
CA LEU A 99 5.25 15.11 2.86
C LEU A 99 5.93 15.91 3.98
N PHE A 100 5.15 16.71 4.73
CA PHE A 100 5.68 17.47 5.86
C PHE A 100 6.13 16.56 7.02
N LEU A 101 5.31 15.57 7.40
CA LEU A 101 5.65 14.63 8.48
C LEU A 101 6.90 13.82 8.16
N ASN A 102 7.00 13.28 6.95
CA ASN A 102 8.18 12.55 6.50
C ASN A 102 9.40 13.49 6.44
N GLY A 103 9.24 14.72 5.94
CA GLY A 103 10.30 15.73 5.92
C GLY A 103 10.87 16.04 7.31
N LEU A 104 10.01 16.18 8.33
CA LEU A 104 10.45 16.35 9.73
C LEU A 104 11.20 15.11 10.24
N PHE A 105 10.71 13.92 9.94
CA PHE A 105 11.35 12.68 10.34
C PHE A 105 12.73 12.51 9.67
N HIS A 106 12.83 12.82 8.39
CA HIS A 106 14.10 12.83 7.66
C HIS A 106 15.08 13.88 8.22
N LEU A 107 14.60 15.08 8.56
CA LEU A 107 15.42 16.10 9.22
C LEU A 107 15.94 15.62 10.58
N PHE A 108 15.11 14.89 11.34
CA PHE A 108 15.54 14.29 12.58
C PHE A 108 16.64 13.25 12.35
N LEU A 109 16.47 12.33 11.40
CA LEU A 109 17.46 11.30 11.08
C LEU A 109 18.77 11.90 10.53
N SER A 110 18.70 12.93 9.70
CA SER A 110 19.87 13.57 9.10
C SER A 110 20.77 14.25 10.13
N ARG A 111 20.23 14.68 11.29
CA ARG A 111 21.02 15.15 12.44
C ARG A 111 21.96 14.08 13.02
N PHE A 112 21.65 12.80 12.78
CA PHE A 112 22.50 11.66 13.16
C PHE A 112 23.36 11.15 12.01
N GLY A 113 23.45 11.89 10.89
CA GLY A 113 24.25 11.51 9.73
C GLY A 113 23.57 10.50 8.79
N PHE A 114 22.27 10.23 8.97
CA PHE A 114 21.52 9.36 8.07
C PHE A 114 21.28 10.05 6.72
N LYS A 115 21.61 9.36 5.63
CA LYS A 115 21.33 9.76 4.24
C LYS A 115 20.18 8.93 3.70
N ILE A 116 19.20 9.61 3.10
CA ILE A 116 18.06 8.92 2.50
C ILE A 116 18.56 8.09 1.31
N VAL A 117 18.08 6.86 1.25
CA VAL A 117 18.28 5.97 0.12
C VAL A 117 17.01 5.99 -0.71
N GLU A 118 17.09 6.52 -1.92
CA GLU A 118 15.98 6.49 -2.86
C GLU A 118 15.76 5.07 -3.37
N GLN A 119 14.54 4.56 -3.20
CA GLN A 119 14.16 3.24 -3.68
C GLN A 119 13.60 3.27 -5.10
N VAL A 120 13.17 4.41 -5.63
CA VAL A 120 12.76 4.52 -7.04
C VAL A 120 13.59 5.64 -7.64
N PRO A 121 14.38 5.37 -8.69
CA PRO A 121 15.16 6.42 -9.34
C PRO A 121 14.22 7.48 -9.93
N PRO A 122 14.60 8.77 -9.92
CA PRO A 122 13.77 9.81 -10.52
C PRO A 122 13.69 9.62 -12.05
N PRO A 123 12.53 9.89 -12.68
CA PRO A 123 12.42 9.85 -14.13
C PRO A 123 13.35 10.86 -14.80
N GLU A 124 14.12 10.43 -15.78
CA GLU A 124 15.09 11.24 -16.52
C GLU A 124 14.44 12.19 -17.52
N ASN A 125 13.27 11.82 -18.03
CA ASN A 125 12.54 12.56 -19.06
C ASN A 125 11.03 12.35 -18.97
N PHE A 126 10.27 13.13 -19.75
CA PHE A 126 8.81 13.10 -19.73
C PHE A 126 8.21 11.75 -20.17
N SER A 127 8.87 11.03 -21.10
CA SER A 127 8.41 9.70 -21.53
C SER A 127 8.51 8.70 -20.39
N GLN A 128 9.63 8.71 -19.66
CA GLN A 128 9.82 7.86 -18.49
C GLN A 128 8.86 8.26 -17.36
N LEU A 129 8.58 9.56 -17.17
CA LEU A 129 7.56 10.01 -16.22
C LEU A 129 6.17 9.43 -16.56
N LEU A 130 5.78 9.44 -17.84
CA LEU A 130 4.52 8.85 -18.27
C LEU A 130 4.48 7.34 -18.00
N PHE A 131 5.59 6.64 -18.25
CA PHE A 131 5.71 5.23 -17.87
C PHE A 131 5.53 5.04 -16.37
N TYR A 132 6.15 5.87 -15.53
CA TYR A 132 6.04 5.78 -14.07
C TYR A 132 4.62 6.05 -13.60
N TYR A 133 3.89 6.98 -14.22
CA TYR A 133 2.46 7.14 -13.93
C TYR A 133 1.67 5.87 -14.24
N LEU A 134 1.97 5.17 -15.33
CA LEU A 134 1.28 3.92 -15.65
C LEU A 134 1.67 2.78 -14.70
N ALA A 135 2.96 2.61 -14.39
CA ALA A 135 3.46 1.49 -13.60
C ALA A 135 3.32 1.70 -12.08
N VAL A 136 3.77 2.85 -11.57
CA VAL A 136 3.91 3.14 -10.13
C VAL A 136 2.71 3.89 -9.56
N ALA A 137 1.94 4.63 -10.38
CA ALA A 137 0.68 5.20 -9.92
C ALA A 137 -0.52 4.30 -10.25
N VAL A 138 -0.80 4.08 -11.53
CA VAL A 138 -2.02 3.39 -11.98
C VAL A 138 -1.97 1.89 -11.68
N ALA A 139 -0.95 1.18 -12.18
CA ALA A 139 -0.87 -0.27 -12.00
C ALA A 139 -0.70 -0.64 -10.52
N ALA A 140 0.20 0.01 -9.79
CA ALA A 140 0.33 -0.15 -8.34
C ALA A 140 -0.97 0.14 -7.59
N GLY A 141 -1.59 1.29 -7.84
CA GLY A 141 -2.84 1.68 -7.19
C GLY A 141 -3.99 0.69 -7.43
N ILE A 142 -4.02 0.00 -8.57
CA ILE A 142 -5.01 -1.05 -8.85
C ILE A 142 -4.60 -2.37 -8.19
N CYS A 143 -3.39 -2.85 -8.47
CA CYS A 143 -2.93 -4.19 -8.09
C CYS A 143 -2.83 -4.32 -6.56
N GLU A 144 -2.26 -3.32 -5.89
CA GLU A 144 -2.10 -3.31 -4.45
C GLU A 144 -3.45 -3.18 -3.75
N GLU A 145 -4.36 -2.33 -4.22
CA GLU A 145 -5.70 -2.25 -3.62
C GLU A 145 -6.48 -3.55 -3.81
N MET A 146 -6.36 -4.22 -4.96
CA MET A 146 -6.94 -5.55 -5.18
C MET A 146 -6.38 -6.59 -4.19
N LEU A 147 -5.09 -6.54 -3.89
CA LEU A 147 -4.47 -7.42 -2.89
C LEU A 147 -4.91 -7.05 -1.46
N PHE A 148 -4.67 -5.82 -1.04
CA PHE A 148 -4.82 -5.41 0.35
C PHE A 148 -6.28 -5.17 0.74
N ARG A 149 -7.07 -4.48 -0.10
CA ARG A 149 -8.47 -4.14 0.20
C ARG A 149 -9.44 -5.15 -0.41
N GLY A 150 -9.02 -5.82 -1.49
CA GLY A 150 -9.81 -6.83 -2.18
C GLY A 150 -9.60 -8.27 -1.70
N ALA A 151 -8.49 -8.60 -1.05
CA ALA A 151 -8.22 -9.97 -0.56
C ALA A 151 -7.86 -10.04 0.92
N ILE A 152 -6.85 -9.29 1.37
CA ILE A 152 -6.33 -9.35 2.75
C ILE A 152 -7.33 -8.76 3.76
N MET A 153 -7.82 -7.54 3.54
CA MET A 153 -8.76 -6.88 4.44
C MET A 153 -10.06 -7.68 4.59
N PRO A 154 -10.74 -8.14 3.53
CA PRO A 154 -11.96 -8.94 3.66
C PRO A 154 -11.73 -10.27 4.40
N ALA A 155 -10.57 -10.91 4.22
CA ALA A 155 -10.21 -12.12 4.98
C ALA A 155 -9.97 -11.84 6.48
N LEU A 156 -9.73 -10.59 6.88
CA LEU A 156 -9.59 -10.18 8.27
C LEU A 156 -10.92 -9.71 8.90
N GLU A 157 -11.93 -9.38 8.09
CA GLU A 157 -13.22 -8.82 8.55
C GLU A 157 -14.05 -9.78 9.42
N GLU A 158 -13.78 -11.09 9.35
CA GLU A 158 -14.35 -12.09 10.28
C GLU A 158 -14.05 -11.75 11.76
N ASN A 159 -13.03 -10.93 12.02
CA ASN A 159 -12.59 -10.48 13.34
C ASN A 159 -13.12 -9.09 13.72
N GLY A 160 -13.98 -8.52 12.86
CA GLY A 160 -14.46 -7.15 12.97
C GLY A 160 -13.61 -6.17 12.17
N ALA A 161 -14.20 -5.01 11.91
CA ALA A 161 -13.65 -4.06 10.97
C ALA A 161 -12.44 -3.28 11.48
N LEU A 162 -12.37 -3.02 12.79
CA LEU A 162 -11.22 -2.32 13.37
C LEU A 162 -9.93 -3.16 13.23
N PRO A 163 -9.90 -4.45 13.61
CA PRO A 163 -8.77 -5.33 13.31
C PRO A 163 -8.47 -5.43 11.81
N ALA A 164 -9.49 -5.55 10.95
CA ALA A 164 -9.28 -5.62 9.50
C ALA A 164 -8.62 -4.35 8.94
N LEU A 165 -9.08 -3.17 9.36
CA LEU A 165 -8.52 -1.88 9.01
C LEU A 165 -7.07 -1.74 9.50
N LEU A 166 -6.80 -2.03 10.77
CA LEU A 166 -5.47 -1.86 11.36
C LEU A 166 -4.47 -2.86 10.80
N LEU A 167 -4.82 -4.15 10.76
CA LEU A 167 -3.90 -5.20 10.33
C LEU A 167 -3.66 -5.17 8.84
N SER A 168 -4.67 -4.92 7.99
CA SER A 168 -4.43 -4.79 6.54
C SER A 168 -3.51 -3.60 6.23
N SER A 169 -3.68 -2.47 6.93
CA SER A 169 -2.82 -1.29 6.78
C SER A 169 -1.40 -1.53 7.26
N LEU A 170 -1.23 -2.28 8.36
CA LEU A 170 0.09 -2.65 8.88
C LEU A 170 0.81 -3.62 7.93
N LEU A 171 0.09 -4.61 7.42
CA LEU A 171 0.59 -5.55 6.43
C LEU A 171 0.97 -4.86 5.12
N PHE A 172 0.19 -3.86 4.68
CA PHE A 172 0.53 -2.97 3.56
C PHE A 172 1.84 -2.22 3.80
N ALA A 173 2.00 -1.62 4.98
CA ALA A 173 3.22 -0.89 5.34
C ALA A 173 4.47 -1.80 5.40
N PHE A 174 4.34 -3.02 5.93
CA PHE A 174 5.45 -3.97 5.93
C PHE A 174 5.81 -4.49 4.52
N ALA A 175 4.83 -4.58 3.62
CA ALA A 175 5.09 -4.98 2.24
C ALA A 175 6.01 -4.01 1.49
N HIS A 176 6.10 -2.75 1.95
CA HIS A 176 6.94 -1.72 1.34
C HIS A 176 8.42 -1.78 1.74
N MET A 177 8.80 -2.67 2.67
CA MET A 177 10.22 -2.95 3.00
C MET A 177 11.06 -1.71 3.36
N SER A 178 10.43 -0.63 3.81
CA SER A 178 11.08 0.60 4.24
C SER A 178 10.67 0.91 5.68
N LEU A 179 11.63 0.91 6.59
CA LEU A 179 11.44 1.35 7.96
C LEU A 179 11.25 2.87 8.01
N VAL A 180 12.02 3.60 7.20
CA VAL A 180 11.95 5.07 7.16
C VAL A 180 10.57 5.55 6.73
N ASN A 181 9.94 4.88 5.76
CA ASN A 181 8.61 5.23 5.26
C ASN A 181 7.45 4.53 6.00
N LEU A 182 7.74 3.59 6.90
CA LEU A 182 6.74 2.72 7.54
C LEU A 182 5.54 3.50 8.11
N GLY A 183 5.80 4.60 8.82
CA GLY A 183 4.76 5.43 9.44
C GLY A 183 3.85 6.09 8.41
N GLY A 184 4.41 6.69 7.36
CA GLY A 184 3.66 7.33 6.28
C GLY A 184 2.83 6.32 5.49
N THR A 185 3.43 5.19 5.12
CA THR A 185 2.75 4.11 4.39
C THR A 185 1.64 3.48 5.22
N PHE A 186 1.82 3.33 6.53
CA PHE A 186 0.77 2.86 7.44
C PHE A 186 -0.42 3.83 7.47
N ILE A 187 -0.18 5.14 7.60
CA ILE A 187 -1.24 6.16 7.60
C ILE A 187 -1.99 6.17 6.27
N LEU A 188 -1.26 6.13 5.14
CA LEU A 188 -1.85 6.00 3.81
C LEU A 188 -2.75 4.76 3.75
N GLY A 189 -2.25 3.65 4.30
CA GLY A 189 -2.97 2.40 4.40
C GLY A 189 -4.30 2.51 5.17
N LEU A 190 -4.27 3.17 6.33
CA LEU A 190 -5.45 3.39 7.16
C LEU A 190 -6.51 4.20 6.42
N LEU A 191 -6.12 5.22 5.67
CA LEU A 191 -7.05 6.06 4.91
C LEU A 191 -7.69 5.31 3.75
N MET A 192 -6.92 4.51 3.00
CA MET A 192 -7.47 3.67 1.93
C MET A 192 -8.46 2.63 2.47
N ALA A 193 -8.11 1.94 3.57
CA ALA A 193 -9.01 1.01 4.23
C ALA A 193 -10.28 1.70 4.74
N LEU A 194 -10.15 2.86 5.39
CA LEU A 194 -11.27 3.67 5.85
C LEU A 194 -12.20 4.07 4.70
N LEU A 195 -11.64 4.54 3.58
CA LEU A 195 -12.41 4.94 2.39
C LEU A 195 -13.21 3.76 1.85
N VAL A 196 -12.56 2.62 1.60
CA VAL A 196 -13.24 1.42 1.09
C VAL A 196 -14.35 0.95 2.02
N ILE A 197 -14.12 0.98 3.33
CA ILE A 197 -15.16 0.67 4.33
C ILE A 197 -16.31 1.67 4.28
N LYS A 198 -16.03 2.98 4.17
CA LYS A 198 -17.07 4.02 4.22
C LYS A 198 -17.88 4.15 2.94
N THR A 199 -17.30 3.81 1.80
CA THR A 199 -17.96 3.89 0.49
C THR A 199 -18.49 2.55 -0.02
N ASP A 200 -18.17 1.44 0.66
CA ASP A 200 -18.44 0.07 0.21
C ASP A 200 -17.98 -0.19 -1.25
N SER A 201 -16.84 0.41 -1.62
CA SER A 201 -16.30 0.35 -2.97
C SER A 201 -14.77 0.40 -2.95
N LEU A 202 -14.12 -0.63 -3.50
CA LEU A 202 -12.66 -0.70 -3.62
C LEU A 202 -12.08 0.42 -4.47
N TRP A 203 -12.86 0.92 -5.44
CA TRP A 203 -12.44 2.03 -6.30
C TRP A 203 -12.16 3.33 -5.54
N ALA A 204 -12.74 3.52 -4.35
CA ALA A 204 -12.38 4.65 -3.50
C ALA A 204 -10.92 4.62 -3.05
N GLY A 205 -10.44 3.43 -2.64
CA GLY A 205 -9.04 3.19 -2.30
C GLY A 205 -8.13 3.36 -3.53
N VAL A 206 -8.51 2.79 -4.67
CA VAL A 206 -7.75 2.88 -5.93
C VAL A 206 -7.55 4.34 -6.36
N ILE A 207 -8.61 5.15 -6.39
CA ILE A 207 -8.51 6.56 -6.81
C ILE A 207 -7.62 7.35 -5.85
N PHE A 208 -7.79 7.13 -4.54
CA PHE A 208 -6.96 7.76 -3.52
C PHE A 208 -5.48 7.41 -3.67
N HIS A 209 -5.19 6.12 -3.89
CA HIS A 209 -3.83 5.60 -4.07
C HIS A 209 -3.17 6.18 -5.33
N ILE A 210 -3.85 6.08 -6.48
CA ILE A 210 -3.37 6.62 -7.76
C ILE A 210 -3.07 8.12 -7.62
N THR A 211 -3.94 8.87 -6.95
CA THR A 211 -3.74 10.32 -6.75
C THR A 211 -2.50 10.61 -5.90
N ASN A 212 -2.28 9.88 -4.81
CA ASN A 212 -1.09 10.06 -3.98
C ASN A 212 0.21 9.72 -4.73
N ASN A 213 0.20 8.63 -5.50
CA ASN A 213 1.40 8.22 -6.25
C ASN A 213 1.66 9.17 -7.42
N PHE A 214 0.62 9.64 -8.10
CA PHE A 214 0.76 10.66 -9.15
C PHE A 214 1.39 11.96 -8.62
N LEU A 215 0.94 12.45 -7.45
CA LEU A 215 1.51 13.63 -6.82
C LEU A 215 2.97 13.41 -6.39
N SER A 216 3.27 12.24 -5.82
CA SER A 216 4.64 11.88 -5.39
C SER A 216 5.61 11.79 -6.57
N LEU A 217 5.20 11.15 -7.67
CA LEU A 217 5.99 11.06 -8.90
C LEU A 217 6.18 12.44 -9.56
N SER A 218 5.13 13.26 -9.59
CA SER A 218 5.20 14.64 -10.10
C SER A 218 6.21 15.46 -9.30
N PHE A 219 6.15 15.36 -7.97
CA PHE A 219 7.05 16.07 -7.07
C PHE A 219 8.51 15.60 -7.22
N MET A 220 8.73 14.29 -7.29
CA MET A 220 10.06 13.72 -7.54
C MET A 220 10.64 14.20 -8.87
N TYR A 221 9.85 14.22 -9.95
CA TYR A 221 10.29 14.71 -11.25
C TYR A 221 10.61 16.22 -11.26
N LEU A 222 9.78 17.03 -10.58
CA LEU A 222 10.03 18.48 -10.49
C LEU A 222 11.29 18.79 -9.69
N THR A 223 11.49 18.13 -8.55
CA THR A 223 12.65 18.35 -7.67
C THR A 223 13.95 17.77 -8.23
N SER A 224 13.89 16.70 -9.05
CA SER A 224 15.07 16.20 -9.77
C SER A 224 15.46 17.09 -10.95
N ARG A 225 14.49 17.73 -11.62
CA ARG A 225 14.74 18.57 -12.80
C ARG A 225 15.18 19.99 -12.46
N TYR A 226 14.65 20.53 -11.37
CA TYR A 226 14.93 21.87 -10.88
C TYR A 226 15.52 21.78 -9.47
N SER A 227 16.80 22.13 -9.33
CA SER A 227 17.54 21.97 -8.07
C SER A 227 18.29 23.24 -7.65
N SER A 228 17.95 24.40 -8.22
CA SER A 228 18.55 25.67 -7.80
C SER A 228 18.13 26.03 -6.38
N ASP A 229 19.03 26.68 -5.63
CA ASP A 229 18.77 27.09 -4.24
C ASP A 229 17.51 27.95 -4.11
N LEU A 230 17.27 28.83 -5.09
CA LEU A 230 16.06 29.65 -5.16
C LEU A 230 14.81 28.78 -5.31
N PHE A 231 14.81 27.83 -6.24
CA PHE A 231 13.68 26.93 -6.46
C PHE A 231 13.37 26.11 -5.19
N ASN A 232 14.40 25.50 -4.59
CA ASN A 232 14.24 24.70 -3.37
C ASN A 232 13.70 25.53 -2.20
N SER A 233 14.16 26.77 -2.05
CA SER A 233 13.69 27.69 -1.01
C SER A 233 12.23 28.08 -1.22
N LEU A 234 11.85 28.46 -2.45
CA LEU A 234 10.47 28.82 -2.79
C LEU A 234 9.51 27.64 -2.64
N LEU A 235 9.94 26.45 -3.08
CA LEU A 235 9.17 25.21 -2.93
C LEU A 235 8.94 24.89 -1.46
N SER A 236 9.98 24.98 -0.62
CA SER A 236 9.89 24.73 0.82
C SER A 236 8.93 25.70 1.51
N ILE A 237 9.02 27.00 1.19
CA ILE A 237 8.09 28.02 1.70
C ILE A 237 6.66 27.71 1.25
N THR A 238 6.47 27.38 -0.03
CA THR A 238 5.15 27.06 -0.59
C THR A 238 4.51 25.87 0.11
N LEU A 239 5.27 24.78 0.30
CA LEU A 239 4.79 23.58 1.00
C LEU A 239 4.46 23.87 2.47
N PHE A 240 5.29 24.69 3.14
CA PHE A 240 5.02 25.10 4.52
C PHE A 240 3.73 25.91 4.63
N LEU A 241 3.51 26.87 3.72
CA LEU A 241 2.26 27.65 3.67
C LEU A 241 1.05 26.79 3.31
N ALA A 242 1.23 25.74 2.50
CA ALA A 242 0.17 24.81 2.13
C ALA A 242 -0.25 23.86 3.27
N LEU A 243 0.55 23.75 4.34
CA LEU A 243 0.29 22.83 5.46
C LEU A 243 -1.05 23.11 6.15
N PHE A 244 -1.32 24.37 6.51
CA PHE A 244 -2.54 24.77 7.21
C PHE A 244 -3.82 24.58 6.39
N PRO A 245 -3.91 25.05 5.13
CA PRO A 245 -5.08 24.76 4.30
C PRO A 245 -5.22 23.27 4.00
N ALA A 246 -4.12 22.51 3.84
CA ALA A 246 -4.19 21.06 3.71
C ALA A 246 -4.78 20.40 4.96
N ALA A 247 -4.34 20.79 6.17
CA ALA A 247 -4.92 20.29 7.42
C ALA A 247 -6.43 20.60 7.52
N GLY A 248 -6.84 21.83 7.19
CA GLY A 248 -8.24 22.22 7.15
C GLY A 248 -9.07 21.41 6.15
N ALA A 249 -8.55 21.25 4.92
CA ALA A 249 -9.17 20.45 3.87
C ALA A 249 -9.27 18.97 4.24
N PHE A 250 -8.27 18.43 4.92
CA PHE A 250 -8.26 17.05 5.40
C PHE A 250 -9.35 16.81 6.46
N ILE A 251 -9.42 17.68 7.47
CA ILE A 251 -10.45 17.62 8.53
C ILE A 251 -11.85 17.78 7.92
N TYR A 252 -12.04 18.75 7.03
CA TYR A 252 -13.29 18.95 6.32
C TYR A 252 -13.66 17.72 5.47
N GLY A 253 -12.70 17.14 4.75
CA GLY A 253 -12.88 15.92 3.97
C GLY A 253 -13.32 14.73 4.79
N LEU A 254 -12.70 14.52 5.97
CA LEU A 254 -13.11 13.46 6.88
C LEU A 254 -14.52 13.68 7.42
N SER A 255 -14.87 14.92 7.78
CA SER A 255 -16.23 15.27 8.22
C SER A 255 -17.26 15.02 7.12
N ARG A 256 -16.96 15.44 5.87
CA ARG A 256 -17.84 15.20 4.72
C ARG A 256 -17.96 13.71 4.39
N LEU A 257 -16.87 12.96 4.46
CA LEU A 257 -16.91 11.50 4.28
C LEU A 257 -17.86 10.87 5.30
N GLN A 258 -17.78 11.25 6.57
CA GLN A 258 -18.66 10.73 7.62
C GLN A 258 -20.13 11.07 7.37
N GLN A 259 -20.43 12.30 6.93
CA GLN A 259 -21.80 12.73 6.61
C GLN A 259 -22.40 12.03 5.39
N LEU A 260 -21.58 11.77 4.36
CA LEU A 260 -22.03 11.09 3.13
C LEU A 260 -22.16 9.58 3.33
N SER A 261 -21.25 9.00 4.12
CA SER A 261 -21.20 7.56 4.35
C SER A 261 -22.40 7.10 5.16
N LYS A 262 -23.08 6.06 4.68
CA LYS A 262 -23.92 5.22 5.55
C LYS A 262 -23.00 4.14 6.10
N THR A 263 -22.86 4.04 7.42
CA THR A 263 -22.08 2.96 8.07
C THR A 263 -22.56 1.61 7.52
N PRO A 264 -21.73 0.82 6.81
CA PRO A 264 -22.19 -0.43 6.23
C PRO A 264 -22.61 -1.42 7.33
N PRO A 265 -23.61 -2.28 7.06
CA PRO A 265 -24.06 -3.31 8.00
C PRO A 265 -22.94 -4.23 8.50
N LEU A 266 -21.94 -4.53 7.66
CA LEU A 266 -20.77 -5.37 8.01
C LEU A 266 -19.96 -4.85 9.22
N LEU A 267 -19.97 -3.54 9.49
CA LEU A 267 -19.35 -2.96 10.69
C LEU A 267 -20.11 -3.29 11.99
N ARG A 268 -21.35 -3.79 11.89
CA ARG A 268 -22.23 -4.09 13.03
C ARG A 268 -22.26 -5.59 13.38
N GLU A 269 -21.85 -6.46 12.48
CA GLU A 269 -22.10 -7.91 12.61
C GLU A 269 -21.04 -8.63 13.45
N PHE A 270 -19.81 -8.12 13.52
CA PHE A 270 -18.73 -8.71 14.31
C PHE A 270 -18.18 -7.72 15.34
N PRO A 271 -18.37 -7.96 16.65
CA PRO A 271 -17.70 -7.15 17.66
C PRO A 271 -16.18 -7.28 17.48
N PRO A 272 -15.41 -6.19 17.59
CA PRO A 272 -13.97 -6.22 17.33
C PRO A 272 -13.29 -7.21 18.27
N ARG A 273 -12.65 -8.22 17.69
CA ARG A 273 -11.88 -9.23 18.39
C ARG A 273 -10.52 -9.33 17.72
N TRP A 274 -9.45 -9.37 18.50
CA TRP A 274 -8.14 -9.56 17.90
C TRP A 274 -8.03 -10.97 17.29
N PRO A 275 -7.60 -11.12 16.02
CA PRO A 275 -7.59 -12.40 15.34
C PRO A 275 -6.71 -13.42 16.05
N ARG A 276 -7.32 -14.51 16.52
CA ARG A 276 -6.62 -15.62 17.17
C ARG A 276 -5.72 -16.31 16.15
N GLY A 277 -4.41 -16.35 16.43
CA GLY A 277 -3.43 -16.98 15.53
C GLY A 277 -3.11 -16.18 14.26
N TRP A 278 -3.42 -14.87 14.23
CA TRP A 278 -2.88 -13.96 13.22
C TRP A 278 -1.35 -13.93 13.29
N PHE A 279 -0.79 -13.92 14.50
CA PHE A 279 0.63 -14.09 14.73
C PHE A 279 0.94 -15.58 14.63
N ASN A 280 1.45 -15.98 13.46
CA ASN A 280 1.81 -17.35 13.13
C ASN A 280 3.18 -17.36 12.42
N TRP A 281 3.64 -18.53 11.97
CA TRP A 281 4.95 -18.66 11.32
C TRP A 281 5.11 -17.75 10.08
N SER A 282 4.05 -17.52 9.29
CA SER A 282 4.12 -16.65 8.11
C SER A 282 4.26 -15.18 8.50
N THR A 283 3.55 -14.75 9.54
CA THR A 283 3.70 -13.41 10.13
C THR A 283 5.10 -13.21 10.70
N ALA A 284 5.63 -14.20 11.43
CA ALA A 284 7.00 -14.15 11.94
C ALA A 284 8.01 -14.03 10.80
N LEU A 285 7.83 -14.76 9.70
CA LEU A 285 8.72 -14.69 8.55
C LEU A 285 8.64 -13.33 7.82
N ILE A 286 7.43 -12.76 7.64
CA ILE A 286 7.26 -11.40 7.10
C ILE A 286 8.00 -10.39 7.96
N LEU A 287 7.87 -10.46 9.30
CA LEU A 287 8.55 -9.56 10.22
C LEU A 287 10.07 -9.73 10.19
N LEU A 288 10.57 -10.96 10.05
CA LEU A 288 11.99 -11.23 9.90
C LEU A 288 12.55 -10.66 8.58
N ILE A 289 11.83 -10.85 7.48
CA ILE A 289 12.19 -10.28 6.17
C ILE A 289 12.20 -8.75 6.25
N PHE A 290 11.15 -8.15 6.82
CA PHE A 290 11.07 -6.71 7.03
C PHE A 290 12.20 -6.20 7.93
N ALA A 291 12.49 -6.88 9.03
CA ALA A 291 13.59 -6.52 9.93
C ALA A 291 14.95 -6.58 9.23
N ALA A 292 15.17 -7.57 8.36
CA ALA A 292 16.37 -7.65 7.54
C ALA A 292 16.46 -6.49 6.54
N ALA A 293 15.37 -6.18 5.83
CA ALA A 293 15.29 -5.04 4.91
C ALA A 293 15.53 -3.71 5.63
N ALA A 294 14.90 -3.51 6.79
CA ALA A 294 15.08 -2.36 7.66
C ALA A 294 16.52 -2.22 8.14
N ALA A 295 17.17 -3.33 8.54
CA ALA A 295 18.58 -3.31 8.91
C ALA A 295 19.46 -2.87 7.72
N VAL A 296 19.19 -3.36 6.51
CA VAL A 296 19.92 -2.95 5.31
C VAL A 296 19.69 -1.46 5.00
N GLU A 297 18.45 -0.96 5.09
CA GLU A 297 18.11 0.46 4.91
C GLU A 297 18.84 1.34 5.94
N LEU A 298 18.89 0.92 7.21
CA LEU A 298 19.60 1.63 8.26
C LEU A 298 21.11 1.66 8.02
N LEU A 299 21.72 0.50 7.75
CA LEU A 299 23.16 0.39 7.53
C LEU A 299 23.61 1.16 6.27
N THR A 300 22.81 1.17 5.22
CA THR A 300 23.09 1.94 3.99
C THR A 300 22.91 3.43 4.24
N GLY A 301 21.84 3.85 4.92
CA GLY A 301 21.60 5.25 5.22
C GLY A 301 22.65 5.87 6.15
N PHE A 302 23.19 5.12 7.12
CA PHE A 302 24.33 5.57 7.94
C PHE A 302 25.70 5.43 7.25
N GLY A 303 25.75 4.95 6.00
CA GLY A 303 26.98 4.77 5.24
C GLY A 303 27.90 3.66 5.77
N ILE A 304 27.37 2.73 6.56
CA ILE A 304 28.11 1.58 7.09
C ILE A 304 28.37 0.55 5.98
N ILE A 305 27.40 0.37 5.07
CA ILE A 305 27.52 -0.51 3.90
C ILE A 305 27.15 0.23 2.62
N ASN A 306 27.78 -0.15 1.49
CA ASN A 306 27.54 0.50 0.20
C ASN A 306 26.37 -0.16 -0.55
N LEU A 307 25.31 0.62 -0.78
CA LEU A 307 24.09 0.20 -1.48
C LEU A 307 24.37 -0.27 -2.92
N ALA A 308 25.27 0.39 -3.65
CA ALA A 308 25.60 0.04 -5.04
C ALA A 308 26.21 -1.37 -5.15
N MET A 309 26.90 -1.82 -4.09
CA MET A 309 27.44 -3.18 -4.01
C MET A 309 26.35 -4.24 -3.74
N LEU A 310 25.25 -3.86 -3.09
CA LEU A 310 24.12 -4.76 -2.80
C LEU A 310 23.14 -4.85 -3.97
N LEU A 311 22.85 -3.72 -4.62
CA LEU A 311 22.01 -3.67 -5.83
C LEU A 311 22.67 -4.39 -7.01
N SER A 312 23.99 -4.24 -7.20
CA SER A 312 24.72 -5.01 -8.24
C SER A 312 24.74 -6.52 -8.00
N LYS A 313 24.43 -6.96 -6.77
CA LYS A 313 24.26 -8.37 -6.40
C LYS A 313 22.80 -8.83 -6.37
N GLY A 314 21.84 -7.98 -6.74
CA GLY A 314 20.40 -8.30 -6.75
C GLY A 314 19.79 -8.53 -5.38
N VAL A 315 20.36 -7.96 -4.31
CA VAL A 315 19.96 -8.24 -2.91
C VAL A 315 18.78 -7.36 -2.44
N LEU A 316 18.50 -6.27 -3.13
CA LEU A 316 17.49 -5.27 -2.73
C LEU A 316 16.42 -5.08 -3.81
N ILE A 317 15.17 -4.91 -3.37
CA ILE A 317 13.99 -4.67 -4.21
C ILE A 317 13.71 -3.17 -4.24
N HIS A 318 13.31 -2.66 -5.40
CA HIS A 318 12.60 -1.38 -5.50
C HIS A 318 11.11 -1.67 -5.36
N VAL A 319 10.49 -1.20 -4.27
CA VAL A 319 9.03 -1.32 -4.03
C VAL A 319 8.32 -0.18 -4.76
#